data_AF-E4YWN1-F1
#
_entry.id   AF-E4YWN1-F1
#
_cell.length_a   1.000
_cell.length_b   1.000
_cell.length_c   1.000
_cell.angle_alpha   90.00
_cell.angle_beta   90.00
_cell.angle_gamma   90.00
#
_symmetry.space_group_name_H-M   'P 1'
#
loop_
_entity.id
_entity.type
_entity.pdbx_description
1 polymer ?
#
loop_
_entity_poly.entity_id
_entity_poly.type
_entity_poly.pdbx_seq_one_letter_code
_entity_poly.pdbx_strand_id
1 'polypeptide(L)'
;GLNKEREIRQVQTITYLTGNASDSEQGGDFVYWPEGPKGPMKSLPVVSNSAIVTDGVHVAHAVKVWKPESSADAPMLNKDDNNEIKYIGNEKWQIFINGKGAKVYNESELRMSFISRYICFRDEEEEAAFNEQTGQKNTNDVLSEMSVALDEDLVNGENRKEARDAILTNYLQYPATGGFNYCILPELVPGTAGSVFKFIFSYFC
;
A
#
# COMPACT_ATOMS: atom_id res chain seq x y z
N GLY A 1 -13.52 -7.31 -9.32
CA GLY A 1 -13.12 -8.03 -8.09
C GLY A 1 -13.81 -9.37 -8.04
N LEU A 2 -13.35 -10.24 -7.13
CA LEU A 2 -13.85 -11.62 -6.91
C LEU A 2 -15.35 -11.68 -6.52
N ASN A 3 -15.93 -10.58 -6.02
CA ASN A 3 -17.36 -10.48 -5.78
C ASN A 3 -17.81 -9.01 -5.84
N LYS A 4 -18.56 -8.61 -6.88
CA LYS A 4 -19.03 -7.23 -7.06
C LYS A 4 -20.13 -6.83 -6.08
N GLU A 5 -20.89 -7.80 -5.56
CA GLU A 5 -22.01 -7.55 -4.64
C GLU A 5 -21.55 -7.36 -3.20
N ARG A 6 -20.30 -7.73 -2.88
CA ARG A 6 -19.69 -7.62 -1.55
C ARG A 6 -18.50 -6.67 -1.53
N GLU A 7 -18.44 -5.77 -2.50
CA GLU A 7 -17.35 -4.83 -2.61
C GLU A 7 -17.40 -3.80 -1.48
N ILE A 8 -16.31 -3.69 -0.73
CA ILE A 8 -16.18 -2.66 0.30
C ILE A 8 -15.78 -1.37 -0.39
N ARG A 9 -16.72 -0.44 -0.48
CA ARG A 9 -16.45 0.92 -0.96
C ARG A 9 -15.48 1.59 0.01
N GLN A 10 -14.38 2.09 -0.51
CA GLN A 10 -13.39 2.82 0.29
C GLN A 10 -12.85 4.03 -0.45
N VAL A 11 -12.57 5.07 0.33
CA VAL A 11 -11.80 6.22 -0.12
C VAL A 11 -10.44 6.20 0.59
N GLN A 12 -9.39 6.48 -0.17
CA GLN A 12 -8.05 6.64 0.34
C GLN A 12 -7.60 8.09 0.17
N THR A 13 -7.05 8.66 1.22
CA THR A 13 -6.45 10.00 1.20
C THR A 13 -4.95 9.87 1.42
N ILE A 14 -4.16 10.51 0.56
CA ILE A 14 -2.71 10.66 0.71
C ILE A 14 -2.42 12.14 0.93
N THR A 15 -2.11 12.51 2.17
CA THR A 15 -1.82 13.90 2.55
C THR A 15 -0.31 14.09 2.63
N TYR A 16 0.23 15.04 1.87
CA TYR A 16 1.66 15.32 1.83
C TYR A 16 2.02 16.43 2.80
N LEU A 17 2.92 16.11 3.74
CA LEU A 17 3.47 17.08 4.68
C LEU A 17 4.68 17.79 4.08
N THR A 18 5.50 17.08 3.30
CA THR A 18 6.71 17.64 2.68
C THR A 18 6.73 17.36 1.18
N GLY A 19 7.46 18.19 0.44
CA GLY A 19 7.72 18.04 -0.98
C GLY A 19 7.39 19.28 -1.81
N ASN A 20 7.99 19.34 -3.00
CA ASN A 20 7.89 20.46 -3.92
C ASN A 20 7.72 19.92 -5.34
N ALA A 21 6.83 20.54 -6.12
CA ALA A 21 6.57 20.14 -7.49
C ALA A 21 7.82 20.24 -8.40
N SER A 22 8.75 21.16 -8.09
CA SER A 22 10.02 21.27 -8.80
C SER A 22 10.89 20.03 -8.71
N ASP A 23 10.67 19.19 -7.71
CA ASP A 23 11.54 18.06 -7.40
C ASP A 23 11.02 16.74 -8.01
N SER A 24 9.99 16.80 -8.86
CA SER A 24 9.37 15.61 -9.47
C SER A 24 10.36 14.71 -10.23
N GLU A 25 11.45 15.29 -10.76
CA GLU A 25 12.53 14.54 -11.43
C GLU A 25 13.31 13.62 -10.47
N GLN A 26 13.32 13.94 -9.17
CA GLN A 26 13.98 13.15 -8.12
C GLN A 26 13.06 12.07 -7.52
N GLY A 27 11.80 12.00 -7.98
CA GLY A 27 10.81 10.99 -7.60
C GLY A 27 9.85 11.44 -6.49
N GLY A 28 9.22 10.47 -5.82
CA GLY A 28 8.20 10.72 -4.81
C GLY A 28 6.80 10.99 -5.36
N ASP A 29 6.68 11.27 -6.66
CA ASP A 29 5.38 11.51 -7.32
C ASP A 29 4.39 10.36 -7.08
N PHE A 30 3.13 10.74 -6.88
CA PHE A 30 2.02 9.81 -6.94
C PHE A 30 1.78 9.40 -8.39
N VAL A 31 1.79 8.11 -8.68
CA VAL A 31 1.48 7.58 -10.01
C VAL A 31 0.26 6.70 -9.96
N TYR A 32 -0.56 6.77 -11.01
CA TYR A 32 -1.80 6.00 -11.08
C TYR A 32 -2.18 5.64 -12.52
N TRP A 33 -3.01 4.61 -12.66
CA TRP A 33 -3.43 4.08 -13.94
C TRP A 33 -4.96 4.12 -14.05
N PRO A 34 -5.55 5.19 -14.61
CA PRO A 34 -7.00 5.39 -14.61
C PRO A 34 -7.77 4.38 -15.47
N GLU A 35 -7.13 3.78 -16.48
CA GLU A 35 -7.71 2.76 -17.36
C GLU A 35 -7.35 1.34 -16.89
N GLY A 36 -6.92 1.21 -15.64
CA GLY A 36 -6.46 -0.04 -15.04
C GLY A 36 -4.97 -0.31 -15.25
N PRO A 37 -4.42 -1.36 -14.61
CA PRO A 37 -2.97 -1.59 -14.48
C PRO A 37 -2.17 -1.67 -15.79
N LYS A 38 -2.83 -1.99 -16.90
CA LYS A 38 -2.24 -2.09 -18.24
C LYS A 38 -2.39 -0.82 -19.10
N GLY A 39 -3.13 0.17 -18.60
CA GLY A 39 -3.39 1.43 -19.30
C GLY A 39 -2.23 2.43 -19.20
N PRO A 40 -2.40 3.65 -19.73
CA PRO A 40 -1.41 4.71 -19.61
C PRO A 40 -1.26 5.18 -18.15
N MET A 41 -0.02 5.34 -17.72
CA MET A 41 0.31 5.92 -16.42
C MET A 41 0.08 7.44 -16.43
N LYS A 42 -0.44 7.96 -15.32
CA LYS A 42 -0.45 9.39 -14.99
C LYS A 42 0.36 9.62 -13.73
N SER A 43 0.92 10.83 -13.59
CA SER A 43 1.77 11.23 -12.48
C SER A 43 1.29 12.56 -11.93
N LEU A 44 1.22 12.67 -10.60
CA LEU A 44 0.96 13.91 -9.89
C LEU A 44 2.19 14.25 -9.04
N PRO A 45 2.76 15.45 -9.19
CA PRO A 45 3.91 15.85 -8.40
C PRO A 45 3.51 15.99 -6.93
N VAL A 46 4.48 15.75 -6.04
CA VAL A 46 4.27 15.96 -4.61
C VAL A 46 4.33 17.45 -4.28
N VAL A 47 3.31 17.93 -3.58
CA VAL A 47 3.24 19.30 -3.09
C VAL A 47 2.94 19.26 -1.59
N SER A 48 3.76 19.93 -0.77
CA SER A 48 3.47 20.10 0.66
C SER A 48 2.10 20.75 0.87
N ASN A 49 1.42 20.37 1.95
CA ASN A 49 0.08 20.85 2.31
C ASN A 49 -0.97 20.58 1.22
N SER A 50 -0.82 19.45 0.53
CA SER A 50 -1.80 18.95 -0.44
C SER A 50 -2.29 17.56 -0.05
N ALA A 51 -3.43 17.17 -0.61
CA ALA A 51 -3.96 15.82 -0.46
C ALA A 51 -4.45 15.29 -1.81
N ILE A 52 -4.18 14.01 -2.04
CA ILE A 52 -4.77 13.24 -3.13
C ILE A 52 -5.87 12.38 -2.54
N VAL A 53 -7.07 12.45 -3.11
CA VAL A 53 -8.22 11.61 -2.75
C VAL A 53 -8.47 10.66 -3.91
N THR A 54 -8.53 9.36 -3.63
CA THR A 54 -8.69 8.34 -4.65
C THR A 54 -9.56 7.18 -4.17
N ASP A 55 -10.14 6.45 -5.13
CA ASP A 55 -10.79 5.17 -4.86
C ASP A 55 -9.70 4.16 -4.49
N GLY A 56 -9.70 3.72 -3.23
CA GLY A 56 -8.68 2.82 -2.71
C GLY A 56 -8.80 1.39 -3.23
N VAL A 57 -9.92 1.01 -3.84
CA VAL A 57 -10.18 -0.34 -4.40
C VAL A 57 -9.72 -0.42 -5.84
N HIS A 58 -10.13 0.54 -6.67
CA HIS A 58 -10.08 0.41 -8.12
C HIS A 58 -8.89 1.10 -8.76
N VAL A 59 -8.43 2.21 -8.18
CA VAL A 59 -7.36 2.97 -8.78
C VAL A 59 -6.04 2.30 -8.42
N ALA A 60 -5.47 1.58 -9.38
CA ALA A 60 -4.09 1.12 -9.29
C ALA A 60 -3.19 2.36 -9.17
N HIS A 61 -2.36 2.39 -8.13
CA HIS A 61 -1.47 3.51 -7.85
C HIS A 61 -0.20 3.05 -7.13
N ALA A 62 0.82 3.90 -7.23
CA ALA A 62 2.13 3.70 -6.62
C ALA A 62 2.79 5.05 -6.34
N VAL A 63 4.01 5.01 -5.84
CA VAL A 63 4.84 6.20 -5.63
C VAL A 63 6.16 6.01 -6.38
N LYS A 64 6.59 6.99 -7.18
CA LYS A 64 7.95 6.95 -7.77
C LYS A 64 8.98 6.90 -6.65
N VAL A 65 10.00 6.06 -6.78
CA VAL A 65 11.04 5.98 -5.74
C VAL A 65 11.73 7.34 -5.60
N TRP A 66 11.65 7.93 -4.41
CA TRP A 66 12.37 9.15 -4.03
C TRP A 66 13.81 8.79 -3.67
N LYS A 67 14.78 9.39 -4.36
CA LYS A 67 16.21 9.18 -4.10
C LYS A 67 16.94 10.52 -3.98
N PRO A 68 16.84 11.21 -2.83
CA PRO A 68 17.66 12.37 -2.58
C PRO A 68 19.13 11.94 -2.57
N GLU A 69 20.06 12.85 -2.85
CA GLU A 69 21.49 12.53 -2.88
C GLU A 69 22.00 11.94 -1.54
N SER A 70 21.36 12.29 -0.43
CA SER A 70 21.63 11.77 0.92
C SER A 70 20.94 10.43 1.25
N SER A 71 20.22 9.82 0.29
CA SER A 71 19.46 8.58 0.49
C SER A 71 20.30 7.35 0.87
N ALA A 72 21.62 7.39 0.64
CA ALA A 72 22.54 6.32 1.00
C ALA A 72 22.63 6.07 2.52
N ASP A 73 22.18 7.02 3.36
CA ASP A 73 22.36 7.00 4.81
C ASP A 73 21.06 6.79 5.62
N ALA A 74 19.98 6.27 5.01
CA ALA A 74 18.75 6.02 5.75
C ALA A 74 18.95 4.90 6.80
N PRO A 75 18.56 5.11 8.08
CA PRO A 75 18.71 4.08 9.10
C PRO A 75 17.75 2.92 8.82
N MET A 76 18.21 1.69 9.11
CA MET A 76 17.34 0.52 9.06
C MET A 76 16.29 0.61 10.18
N LEU A 77 15.01 0.55 9.83
CA LEU A 77 13.91 0.55 10.79
C LEU A 77 13.41 -0.88 10.97
N ASN A 78 13.40 -1.39 12.21
CA ASN A 78 12.77 -2.65 12.53
C ASN A 78 11.34 -2.39 13.03
N LYS A 79 10.36 -3.13 12.50
CA LYS A 79 8.95 -3.03 12.89
C LYS A 79 8.69 -3.32 14.38
N ASP A 80 9.57 -4.07 15.02
CA ASP A 80 9.44 -4.47 16.43
C ASP A 80 9.99 -3.38 17.39
N ASP A 81 10.72 -2.38 16.85
CA ASP A 81 11.21 -1.24 17.61
C ASP A 81 10.17 -0.11 17.69
N ASN A 82 10.26 0.71 18.73
CA ASN A 82 9.52 1.97 18.78
C ASN A 82 10.23 3.01 17.90
N ASN A 83 9.76 3.19 16.67
CA ASN A 83 10.28 4.16 15.71
C ASN A 83 9.44 5.42 15.72
N GLU A 84 10.07 6.58 15.91
CA GLU A 84 9.41 7.88 15.93
C GLU A 84 10.14 8.86 14.99
N ILE A 85 9.42 9.74 14.32
CA ILE A 85 10.00 10.89 13.61
C ILE A 85 9.46 12.18 14.22
N LYS A 86 10.35 13.13 14.52
CA LYS A 86 9.97 14.41 15.16
C LYS A 86 10.56 15.59 14.42
N TYR A 87 9.77 16.65 14.33
CA TYR A 87 10.27 17.95 13.92
C TYR A 87 11.07 18.56 15.06
N ILE A 88 12.34 18.90 14.80
CA ILE A 88 13.27 19.45 15.79
C ILE A 88 13.57 20.95 15.55
N GLY A 89 12.80 21.60 14.67
CA GLY A 89 12.96 23.01 14.31
C GLY A 89 13.90 23.25 13.13
N ASN A 90 13.88 24.47 12.58
CA ASN A 90 14.74 24.90 11.46
C ASN A 90 14.70 23.95 10.25
N GLU A 91 13.50 23.53 9.82
CA GLU A 91 13.31 22.62 8.68
C GLU A 91 14.05 21.29 8.87
N LYS A 92 14.22 20.82 10.12
CA LYS A 92 14.88 19.55 10.42
C LYS A 92 13.96 18.59 11.13
N TRP A 93 14.14 17.33 10.75
CA TRP A 93 13.41 16.19 11.27
C TRP A 93 14.40 15.15 11.77
N GLN A 94 14.07 14.47 12.87
CA GLN A 94 14.93 13.44 13.45
C GLN A 94 14.15 12.14 13.66
N ILE A 95 14.74 11.05 13.19
CA ILE A 95 14.27 9.69 13.50
C ILE A 95 14.84 9.28 14.86
N PHE A 96 13.99 8.70 15.70
CA PHE A 96 14.33 8.06 16.96
C PHE A 96 13.96 6.58 16.89
N ILE A 97 14.86 5.72 17.38
CA ILE A 97 14.65 4.28 17.49
C ILE A 97 14.81 3.94 18.98
N ASN A 98 13.75 3.43 19.61
CA ASN A 98 13.71 3.15 21.05
C ASN A 98 14.14 4.36 21.89
N GLY A 99 13.66 5.55 21.51
CA GLY A 99 13.96 6.82 22.15
C GLY A 99 15.35 7.40 21.88
N LYS A 100 16.22 6.72 21.11
CA LYS A 100 17.56 7.21 20.75
C LYS A 100 17.57 7.82 19.36
N GLY A 101 18.14 9.01 19.20
CA GLY A 101 18.27 9.67 17.91
C GLY A 101 19.14 8.87 16.95
N ALA A 102 18.60 8.53 15.77
CA ALA A 102 19.25 7.71 14.75
C ALA A 102 19.80 8.54 13.58
N LYS A 103 18.98 9.44 13.01
CA LYS A 103 19.37 10.30 11.87
C LYS A 103 18.59 11.60 11.89
N VAL A 104 19.27 12.69 11.57
CA VAL A 104 18.67 14.01 11.32
C VAL A 104 18.65 14.25 9.80
N TYR A 105 17.54 14.76 9.31
CA TYR A 105 17.29 15.14 7.92
C TYR A 105 16.91 16.62 7.87
N ASN A 106 17.34 17.30 6.81
CA ASN A 106 16.65 18.50 6.35
C ASN A 106 15.33 18.09 5.69
N GLU A 107 14.32 18.95 5.77
CA GLU A 107 12.98 18.68 5.23
C GLU A 107 13.00 18.41 3.72
N SER A 108 13.91 19.07 2.99
CA SER A 108 14.11 18.86 1.56
C SER A 108 14.56 17.43 1.21
N GLU A 109 15.17 16.72 2.16
CA GLU A 109 15.62 15.34 2.00
C GLU A 109 14.49 14.33 2.25
N LEU A 110 13.35 14.77 2.76
CA LEU A 110 12.22 13.92 3.11
C LEU A 110 11.04 14.07 2.16
N ARG A 111 10.34 12.96 1.94
CA ARG A 111 9.00 12.92 1.34
C ARG A 111 8.08 12.20 2.30
N MET A 112 7.32 12.98 3.06
CA MET A 112 6.43 12.46 4.09
C MET A 112 4.99 12.62 3.65
N SER A 113 4.26 11.50 3.70
CA SER A 113 2.82 11.47 3.49
C SER A 113 2.12 10.65 4.55
N PHE A 114 0.88 11.02 4.82
CA PHE A 114 -0.05 10.26 5.66
C PHE A 114 -1.09 9.62 4.76
N ILE A 115 -1.24 8.31 4.90
CA ILE A 115 -2.23 7.54 4.16
C ILE A 115 -3.34 7.17 5.14
N SER A 116 -4.56 7.62 4.84
CA SER A 116 -5.76 7.19 5.57
C SER A 116 -6.70 6.47 4.62
N ARG A 117 -7.35 5.42 5.12
CA ARG A 117 -8.36 4.64 4.40
C ARG A 117 -9.64 4.67 5.20
N TYR A 118 -10.74 4.96 4.51
CA TYR A 118 -12.06 5.05 5.11
C TYR A 118 -12.99 4.14 4.34
N ILE A 119 -13.82 3.40 5.06
CA ILE A 119 -14.92 2.63 4.48
C ILE A 119 -16.09 3.60 4.27
N CYS A 120 -16.71 3.53 3.10
CA CYS A 120 -17.82 4.38 2.72
C CYS A 120 -19.14 3.61 2.82
N PHE A 121 -19.98 4.01 3.77
CA PHE A 121 -21.35 3.52 3.91
C PHE A 121 -22.33 4.47 3.21
N ARG A 122 -23.44 3.93 2.70
CA ARG A 122 -24.55 4.72 2.13
C ARG A 122 -25.28 5.50 3.22
N ASP A 123 -25.46 4.86 4.38
CA ASP A 123 -26.16 5.39 5.56
C ASP A 123 -25.74 4.64 6.84
N GLU A 124 -26.23 5.14 7.97
CA GLU A 124 -25.98 4.59 9.32
C GLU A 124 -26.51 3.15 9.47
N GLU A 125 -27.55 2.76 8.72
CA GLU A 125 -28.08 1.38 8.73
C GLU A 125 -27.07 0.40 8.12
N GLU A 126 -26.44 0.78 7.00
CA GLU A 126 -25.37 -0.02 6.40
C GLU A 126 -24.12 -0.08 7.29
N GLU A 127 -23.76 1.03 7.94
CA GLU A 127 -22.67 1.06 8.92
C GLU A 127 -22.96 0.15 10.12
N ALA A 128 -24.17 0.22 10.68
CA ALA A 128 -24.59 -0.64 11.78
C ALA A 128 -24.58 -2.11 11.36
N ALA A 129 -25.11 -2.44 10.19
CA ALA A 129 -25.08 -3.80 9.65
C ALA A 129 -23.64 -4.30 9.43
N PHE A 130 -22.73 -3.45 8.97
CA PHE A 130 -21.31 -3.77 8.84
C PHE A 130 -20.68 -4.02 10.23
N ASN A 131 -20.96 -3.18 11.22
CA ASN A 131 -20.46 -3.31 12.59
C ASN A 131 -21.05 -4.53 13.33
N GLU A 132 -22.27 -4.94 13.00
CA GLU A 132 -22.91 -6.15 13.54
C GLU A 132 -22.42 -7.42 12.83
N GLN A 133 -22.24 -7.38 11.51
CA GLN A 133 -21.63 -8.49 10.73
C GLN A 133 -20.15 -8.67 11.03
N THR A 134 -19.47 -7.64 11.53
CA THR A 134 -18.09 -7.74 12.03
C THR A 134 -18.04 -8.40 13.41
N GLY A 135 -18.68 -9.56 13.54
CA GLY A 135 -17.96 -10.69 14.13
C GLY A 135 -16.75 -10.94 13.23
N GLN A 136 -15.57 -10.48 13.67
CA GLN A 136 -14.33 -10.47 12.90
C GLN A 136 -14.17 -11.73 12.05
N LYS A 137 -14.38 -11.60 10.72
CA LYS A 137 -13.94 -12.64 9.79
C LYS A 137 -12.45 -12.80 10.03
N ASN A 138 -12.07 -13.96 10.54
CA ASN A 138 -10.66 -14.27 10.69
C ASN A 138 -10.09 -14.55 9.29
N THR A 139 -8.77 -14.65 9.20
CA THR A 139 -8.09 -14.91 7.93
C THR A 139 -8.65 -16.15 7.22
N ASN A 140 -9.00 -17.21 7.94
CA ASN A 140 -9.54 -18.43 7.33
C ASN A 140 -10.92 -18.22 6.70
N ASP A 141 -11.78 -17.40 7.30
CA ASP A 141 -13.10 -17.09 6.72
C ASP A 141 -12.96 -16.36 5.38
N VAL A 142 -12.01 -15.41 5.30
CA VAL A 142 -11.70 -14.69 4.06
C VAL A 142 -11.11 -15.62 3.01
N LEU A 143 -10.17 -16.49 3.40
CA LEU A 143 -9.55 -17.44 2.48
C LEU A 143 -10.56 -18.47 1.97
N SER A 144 -11.48 -18.95 2.81
CA SER A 144 -12.55 -19.87 2.39
C SER A 144 -13.49 -19.21 1.39
N GLU A 145 -13.87 -17.95 1.58
CA GLU A 145 -14.70 -17.23 0.61
C GLU A 145 -13.96 -16.97 -0.71
N MET A 146 -12.67 -16.64 -0.65
CA MET A 146 -11.84 -16.55 -1.85
C MET A 146 -11.74 -17.89 -2.57
N SER A 147 -11.76 -19.00 -1.84
CA SER A 147 -11.66 -20.36 -2.38
C SER A 147 -12.95 -20.87 -3.01
N VAL A 148 -14.10 -20.28 -2.66
CA VAL A 148 -15.38 -20.52 -3.33
C VAL A 148 -15.50 -19.64 -4.59
N ALA A 149 -14.90 -18.44 -4.57
CA ALA A 149 -14.91 -17.51 -5.70
C ALA A 149 -13.85 -17.82 -6.77
N LEU A 150 -12.76 -18.46 -6.37
CA LEU A 150 -11.81 -19.16 -7.24
C LEU A 150 -12.32 -20.60 -7.36
N ASP A 151 -12.10 -21.27 -8.49
CA ASP A 151 -12.55 -22.65 -8.68
C ASP A 151 -12.13 -23.54 -7.49
N GLU A 152 -13.05 -24.30 -6.88
CA GLU A 152 -12.75 -25.15 -5.73
C GLU A 152 -11.64 -26.16 -6.06
N ASP A 153 -11.55 -26.59 -7.33
CA ASP A 153 -10.49 -27.48 -7.83
C ASP A 153 -9.13 -26.78 -7.94
N LEU A 154 -9.10 -25.46 -8.16
CA LEU A 154 -7.86 -24.65 -8.12
C LEU A 154 -7.33 -24.51 -6.70
N VAL A 155 -8.20 -24.45 -5.69
CA VAL A 155 -7.77 -24.29 -4.28
C VAL A 155 -7.51 -25.64 -3.59
N ASN A 156 -8.34 -26.65 -3.83
CA ASN A 156 -8.23 -27.96 -3.17
C ASN A 156 -7.31 -28.95 -3.90
N GLY A 157 -6.95 -28.67 -5.15
CA GLY A 157 -6.10 -29.53 -5.98
C GLY A 157 -4.60 -29.31 -5.78
N GLU A 158 -3.82 -30.32 -6.14
CA GLU A 158 -2.36 -30.47 -6.02
C GLU A 158 -1.50 -29.38 -6.72
N ASN A 159 -2.07 -28.24 -7.13
CA ASN A 159 -1.41 -27.23 -7.97
C ASN A 159 -1.56 -25.79 -7.47
N ARG A 160 -1.26 -25.57 -6.19
CA ARG A 160 -1.24 -24.27 -5.48
C ARG A 160 -0.54 -23.12 -6.24
N LYS A 161 0.43 -23.46 -7.09
CA LYS A 161 1.12 -22.51 -7.96
C LYS A 161 0.18 -21.93 -9.04
N GLU A 162 -0.69 -22.74 -9.63
CA GLU A 162 -1.67 -22.31 -10.62
C GLU A 162 -2.75 -21.42 -9.99
N ALA A 163 -3.19 -21.72 -8.77
CA ALA A 163 -4.11 -20.85 -8.03
C ALA A 163 -3.50 -19.47 -7.78
N ARG A 164 -2.24 -19.42 -7.30
CA ARG A 164 -1.49 -18.17 -7.13
C ARG A 164 -1.37 -17.41 -8.45
N ASP A 165 -0.98 -18.09 -9.52
CA ASP A 165 -0.77 -17.47 -10.83
C ASP A 165 -2.10 -16.95 -11.40
N ALA A 166 -3.22 -17.65 -11.19
CA ALA A 166 -4.56 -17.21 -11.54
C ALA A 166 -5.00 -15.97 -10.72
N ILE A 167 -4.73 -15.94 -9.41
CA ILE A 167 -4.99 -14.76 -8.55
C ILE A 167 -4.22 -13.54 -9.08
N LEU A 168 -2.91 -13.68 -9.30
CA LEU A 168 -2.05 -12.59 -9.76
C LEU A 168 -2.39 -12.13 -11.18
N THR A 169 -2.78 -13.06 -12.05
CA THR A 169 -3.10 -12.76 -13.46
C THR A 169 -4.49 -12.15 -13.60
N ASN A 170 -5.48 -12.64 -12.87
CA ASN A 170 -6.88 -12.30 -13.09
C ASN A 170 -7.44 -11.28 -12.09
N TYR A 171 -6.86 -11.19 -10.89
CA TYR A 171 -7.45 -10.42 -9.79
C TYR A 171 -6.52 -9.38 -9.16
N LEU A 172 -5.21 -9.66 -9.07
CA LEU A 172 -4.18 -8.77 -8.51
C LEU A 172 -3.18 -8.35 -9.58
N GLN A 173 -3.68 -7.70 -10.63
CA GLN A 173 -2.83 -7.17 -11.70
C GLN A 173 -2.08 -5.93 -11.20
N TYR A 174 -0.76 -6.00 -11.18
CA TYR A 174 0.07 -4.84 -10.91
C TYR A 174 0.51 -4.16 -12.20
N PRO A 175 0.64 -2.82 -12.19
CA PRO A 175 1.33 -2.09 -13.23
C PRO A 175 2.81 -2.50 -13.32
N ALA A 176 3.49 -2.04 -14.38
CA ALA A 176 4.87 -2.41 -14.71
C ALA A 176 5.83 -2.52 -13.51
N THR A 177 6.74 -3.50 -13.56
CA THR A 177 7.73 -3.77 -12.52
C THR A 177 8.92 -2.80 -12.61
N GLY A 178 9.29 -2.16 -11.49
CA GLY A 178 10.51 -1.35 -11.34
C GLY A 178 10.26 0.17 -11.22
N GLY A 179 11.05 0.85 -10.39
CA GLY A 179 10.99 2.33 -10.24
C GLY A 179 9.84 2.88 -9.38
N PHE A 180 8.96 2.00 -8.87
CA PHE A 180 7.82 2.36 -8.04
C PHE A 180 7.80 1.61 -6.72
N ASN A 181 7.34 2.29 -5.68
CA ASN A 181 6.93 1.70 -4.41
C ASN A 181 5.41 1.48 -4.45
N TYR A 182 4.98 0.22 -4.41
CA TYR A 182 3.56 -0.09 -4.19
C TYR A 182 3.35 -0.59 -2.77
N CYS A 183 2.23 -0.21 -2.17
CA CYS A 183 1.91 -0.54 -0.77
C CYS A 183 1.75 -2.06 -0.51
N ILE A 184 1.69 -2.90 -1.55
CA ILE A 184 1.40 -4.34 -1.46
C ILE A 184 2.49 -5.19 -2.15
N LEU A 185 3.52 -4.61 -2.81
CA LEU A 185 4.42 -5.35 -3.70
C LEU A 185 5.60 -6.21 -3.15
N PRO A 186 5.89 -6.43 -1.84
CA PRO A 186 7.22 -6.96 -1.50
C PRO A 186 7.56 -8.40 -1.93
N GLU A 187 6.72 -9.13 -2.69
CA GLU A 187 6.95 -10.55 -3.02
C GLU A 187 6.85 -10.95 -4.51
N LEU A 188 6.55 -10.04 -5.43
CA LEU A 188 6.69 -10.35 -6.87
C LEU A 188 8.15 -10.30 -7.36
N VAL A 189 9.07 -9.88 -6.48
CA VAL A 189 10.50 -9.78 -6.74
C VAL A 189 11.25 -10.70 -5.76
N PRO A 190 12.00 -11.71 -6.25
CA PRO A 190 12.78 -12.58 -5.38
C PRO A 190 13.78 -11.78 -4.53
N GLY A 191 13.75 -11.95 -3.21
CA GLY A 191 14.79 -11.44 -2.29
C GLY A 191 14.42 -10.28 -1.38
N THR A 192 13.16 -9.83 -1.34
CA THR A 192 12.71 -8.79 -0.38
C THR A 192 11.93 -9.38 0.79
N ALA A 193 12.24 -8.90 1.99
CA ALA A 193 11.86 -9.51 3.25
C ALA A 193 10.37 -9.34 3.59
N GLY A 194 9.70 -10.46 3.86
CA GLY A 194 8.51 -10.66 4.68
C GLY A 194 7.35 -9.67 4.54
N SER A 195 6.30 -10.05 3.79
CA SER A 195 5.06 -9.26 3.67
C SER A 195 3.78 -10.06 3.94
N VAL A 196 2.64 -9.36 3.83
CA VAL A 196 1.26 -9.88 3.83
C VAL A 196 1.07 -11.08 2.91
N PHE A 197 1.82 -11.21 1.81
CA PHE A 197 1.74 -12.38 0.93
C PHE A 197 2.36 -13.64 1.53
N LYS A 198 3.49 -13.55 2.25
CA LYS A 198 4.00 -14.68 3.04
C LYS A 198 2.97 -15.11 4.08
N PHE A 199 2.22 -14.18 4.66
CA PHE A 199 1.12 -14.49 5.58
C PHE A 199 -0.05 -15.18 4.85
N ILE A 200 -0.62 -14.58 3.79
CA ILE A 200 -1.71 -15.15 2.98
C ILE A 200 -1.33 -16.53 2.42
N PHE A 201 -0.13 -16.69 1.87
CA PHE A 201 0.35 -17.92 1.26
C PHE A 201 0.95 -18.93 2.24
N SER A 202 1.30 -18.54 3.47
CA SER A 202 1.66 -19.51 4.52
C SER A 202 0.47 -20.37 4.96
N TYR A 203 -0.76 -19.87 4.85
CA TYR A 203 -1.97 -20.66 5.09
C TYR A 203 -2.29 -21.65 3.96
N PHE A 204 -1.67 -21.47 2.79
CA PHE A 204 -1.74 -22.39 1.66
C PHE A 204 -0.52 -23.34 1.58
N CYS A 205 0.35 -23.38 2.61
CA CYS A 205 1.49 -24.30 2.72
C CYS A 205 1.20 -25.45 3.68
#